data_AF-A0A7W8JSR1-F1
#
_entry.id   AF-A0A7W8JSR1-F1
#
_cell.length_a   1.000
_cell.length_b   1.000
_cell.length_c   1.000
_cell.angle_alpha   90.00
_cell.angle_beta   90.00
_cell.angle_gamma   90.00
#
_symmetry.space_group_name_H-M   'P 1'
#
loop_
_entity.id
_entity.type
_entity.pdbx_description
1 polymer ?
#
loop_
_entity_poly.entity_id
_entity_poly.type
_entity_poly.pdbx_seq_one_letter_code
_entity_poly.pdbx_strand_id
1 'polypeptide(L)'
;MKNLKTVTPVFAGGKWLPAGSPLPGDLSNFDYEKHAARGLIEDTEGAEIRNPSAQMEALESLADTELDTLRQKLAEAQKERDAFAAEKDRLIESAQSLAAHVHTNEKALAELGTERDALTSQLAAAQARPMLPEDALARLIDVKGVGEKLAPVILDALTAPAKAD
;
A
#
# COMPACT_ATOMS: atom_id res chain seq x y z
N MET A 1 41.47 2.86 -31.64
CA MET A 1 42.45 2.35 -32.63
C MET A 1 42.88 0.94 -32.26
N LYS A 2 42.09 -0.08 -32.58
CA LYS A 2 42.39 -1.48 -32.16
C LYS A 2 42.89 -2.38 -33.29
N ASN A 3 42.97 -1.85 -34.52
CA ASN A 3 43.14 -2.63 -35.74
C ASN A 3 44.37 -2.22 -36.56
N LEU A 4 45.43 -1.78 -35.88
CA LEU A 4 46.67 -1.36 -36.51
C LEU A 4 47.62 -2.54 -36.73
N LYS A 5 48.22 -2.63 -37.92
CA LYS A 5 49.30 -3.58 -38.24
C LYS A 5 50.50 -2.87 -38.83
N THR A 6 51.68 -3.42 -38.59
CA THR A 6 52.91 -2.97 -39.22
C THR A 6 52.98 -3.51 -40.66
N VAL A 7 53.31 -2.65 -41.62
CA VAL A 7 53.59 -3.05 -43.02
C VAL A 7 55.08 -3.35 -43.18
N THR A 8 55.92 -2.66 -42.42
CA THR A 8 57.37 -2.84 -42.36
C THR A 8 57.83 -2.98 -40.91
N PRO A 9 59.07 -3.41 -40.63
CA PRO A 9 59.56 -3.46 -39.26
C PRO A 9 59.60 -2.07 -38.61
N VAL A 10 58.96 -1.90 -37.47
CA VAL A 10 58.86 -0.62 -36.75
C VAL A 10 59.23 -0.79 -35.28
N PHE A 11 59.93 0.19 -34.71
CA PHE A 11 60.24 0.22 -33.28
C PHE A 11 59.12 0.92 -32.51
N ALA A 12 58.41 0.18 -31.66
CA ALA A 12 57.27 0.67 -30.90
C ALA A 12 57.22 0.01 -29.51
N GLY A 13 56.92 0.79 -28.46
CA GLY A 13 56.81 0.26 -27.09
C GLY A 13 58.11 -0.38 -26.56
N GLY A 14 59.28 0.13 -27.00
CA GLY A 14 60.59 -0.38 -26.56
C GLY A 14 61.07 -1.65 -27.26
N LYS A 15 60.38 -2.13 -28.30
CA LYS A 15 60.77 -3.32 -29.07
C LYS A 15 60.61 -3.11 -30.59
N TRP A 16 61.39 -3.86 -31.37
CA TRP A 16 61.17 -3.99 -32.81
C TRP A 16 60.02 -4.95 -33.07
N LEU A 17 59.00 -4.47 -33.78
CA LEU A 17 57.89 -5.28 -34.27
C LEU A 17 58.17 -5.65 -35.73
N PRO A 18 58.14 -6.93 -36.11
CA PRO A 18 58.28 -7.34 -37.50
C PRO A 18 57.04 -6.95 -38.32
N ALA A 19 57.17 -6.92 -39.65
CA ALA A 19 56.04 -6.67 -40.55
C ALA A 19 54.89 -7.68 -40.33
N GLY A 20 53.65 -7.21 -40.45
CA GLY A 20 52.42 -7.95 -40.20
C GLY A 20 52.01 -8.05 -38.73
N SER A 21 52.80 -7.50 -37.81
CA SER A 21 52.52 -7.57 -36.37
C SER A 21 51.42 -6.60 -35.95
N PRO A 22 50.55 -6.98 -35.00
CA PRO A 22 49.59 -6.05 -34.42
C PRO A 22 50.34 -4.96 -33.63
N LEU A 23 49.93 -3.72 -33.85
CA LEU A 23 50.48 -2.55 -33.17
C LEU A 23 49.50 -2.07 -32.09
N PRO A 24 49.93 -1.95 -30.82
CA PRO A 24 49.09 -1.36 -29.76
C PRO A 24 48.73 0.08 -30.13
N GLY A 25 47.48 0.50 -29.86
CA GLY A 25 46.96 1.82 -30.23
C GLY A 25 47.13 2.92 -29.18
N ASP A 26 47.89 2.65 -28.11
CA ASP A 26 47.98 3.42 -26.87
C ASP A 26 49.44 3.79 -26.49
N LEU A 27 50.35 3.80 -27.44
CA LEU A 27 51.77 4.10 -27.20
C LEU A 27 52.01 5.62 -27.24
N SER A 28 52.13 6.22 -26.06
CA SER A 28 52.35 7.66 -25.87
C SER A 28 53.61 8.23 -26.55
N ASN A 29 54.63 7.40 -26.79
CA ASN A 29 55.88 7.79 -27.43
C ASN A 29 55.95 7.40 -28.92
N PHE A 30 54.83 6.98 -29.52
CA PHE A 30 54.77 6.51 -30.89
C PHE A 30 53.89 7.42 -31.74
N ASP A 31 54.45 7.97 -32.81
CA ASP A 31 53.76 8.89 -33.71
C ASP A 31 53.09 8.09 -34.85
N TYR A 32 51.87 7.63 -34.60
CA TYR A 32 51.06 6.83 -35.50
C TYR A 32 50.82 7.52 -36.84
N GLU A 33 50.47 8.80 -36.84
CA GLU A 33 50.22 9.58 -38.08
C GLU A 33 51.45 9.62 -38.98
N LYS A 34 52.62 9.88 -38.40
CA LYS A 34 53.87 9.93 -39.15
C LYS A 34 54.28 8.56 -39.71
N HIS A 35 54.04 7.48 -38.97
CA HIS A 35 54.34 6.13 -39.45
C HIS A 35 53.34 5.66 -40.51
N ALA A 36 52.06 6.05 -40.39
CA ALA A 36 51.03 5.78 -41.37
C ALA A 36 51.30 6.55 -42.69
N ALA A 37 51.63 7.83 -42.60
CA ALA A 37 51.98 8.66 -43.76
C ALA A 37 53.21 8.15 -44.52
N ARG A 38 54.10 7.41 -43.82
CA ARG A 38 55.26 6.74 -44.41
C ARG A 38 54.96 5.33 -44.93
N GLY A 39 53.71 4.86 -44.84
CA GLY A 39 53.31 3.52 -45.23
C GLY A 39 53.90 2.41 -44.35
N LEU A 40 54.34 2.73 -43.14
CA LEU A 40 54.99 1.77 -42.23
C LEU A 40 53.96 0.98 -41.41
N ILE A 41 52.77 1.53 -41.24
CA ILE A 41 51.64 0.95 -40.51
C ILE A 41 50.35 1.20 -41.30
N GLU A 42 49.40 0.29 -41.18
CA GLU A 42 48.09 0.38 -41.80
C GLU A 42 47.00 -0.06 -40.82
N ASP A 43 45.79 0.48 -40.99
CA ASP A 43 44.61 0.02 -40.27
C ASP A 43 43.91 -1.02 -41.13
N THR A 44 43.65 -2.21 -40.56
CA THR A 44 43.05 -3.32 -41.31
C THR A 44 41.60 -3.08 -41.70
N GLU A 45 40.94 -2.07 -41.14
CA GLU A 45 39.57 -1.65 -41.46
C GLU A 45 39.54 -0.39 -42.32
N GLY A 46 40.70 0.16 -42.70
CA GLY A 46 40.81 1.37 -43.53
C GLY A 46 40.43 2.66 -42.80
N ALA A 47 40.38 2.65 -41.47
CA ALA A 47 40.16 3.85 -40.69
C ALA A 47 41.36 4.81 -40.75
N GLU A 48 41.10 6.11 -40.58
CA GLU A 48 42.15 7.12 -40.50
C GLU A 48 42.99 6.92 -39.24
N ILE A 49 44.30 6.72 -39.43
CA ILE A 49 45.25 6.54 -38.33
C ILE A 49 45.59 7.92 -37.77
N ARG A 50 45.20 8.16 -36.52
CA ARG A 50 45.50 9.40 -35.78
C ARG A 50 46.32 9.13 -34.54
N ASN A 51 47.02 10.13 -34.02
CA ASN A 51 47.64 10.00 -32.71
C ASN A 51 46.58 10.07 -31.60
N PRO A 52 46.62 9.20 -30.57
CA PRO A 52 45.76 9.36 -29.40
C PRO A 52 46.06 10.70 -28.76
N SER A 53 45.09 11.63 -28.80
CA SER A 53 45.23 12.94 -28.17
C SER A 53 44.82 12.84 -26.70
N ALA A 54 45.66 13.33 -25.80
CA ALA A 54 45.37 13.36 -24.36
C ALA A 54 44.06 14.11 -24.02
N GLN A 55 43.63 15.03 -24.90
CA GLN A 55 42.33 15.72 -24.77
C GLN A 55 41.14 14.80 -25.03
N MET A 56 41.21 13.87 -25.99
CA MET A 56 40.12 12.93 -26.25
C MET A 56 39.97 11.91 -25.12
N GLU A 57 41.07 11.39 -24.58
CA GLU A 57 41.01 10.46 -23.44
C GLU A 57 40.46 11.14 -22.18
N ALA A 58 40.82 12.40 -21.94
CA ALA A 58 40.27 13.18 -20.83
C ALA A 58 38.76 13.46 -21.01
N LEU A 59 38.32 13.76 -22.24
CA LEU A 59 36.90 13.96 -22.56
C LEU A 59 36.09 12.68 -22.42
N GLU A 60 36.62 11.54 -22.86
CA GLU A 60 35.96 10.23 -22.75
C GLU A 60 35.87 9.79 -21.29
N SER A 61 36.93 9.98 -20.50
CA SER A 61 36.92 9.72 -19.05
C SER A 61 35.94 10.63 -18.30
N LEU A 62 35.83 11.91 -18.66
CA LEU A 62 34.85 12.83 -18.07
C LEU A 62 33.42 12.39 -18.41
N ALA A 63 33.17 12.03 -19.68
CA ALA A 63 31.87 11.57 -20.13
C ALA A 63 31.44 10.28 -19.40
N ASP A 64 32.34 9.33 -19.20
CA ASP A 64 32.07 8.10 -18.46
C ASP A 64 31.71 8.40 -16.99
N THR A 65 32.44 9.32 -16.34
CA THR A 65 32.13 9.70 -14.95
C THR A 65 30.78 10.42 -14.81
N GLU A 66 30.41 11.27 -15.77
CA GLU A 66 29.11 11.92 -15.79
C GLU A 66 27.99 10.90 -16.02
N LEU A 67 28.21 9.93 -16.91
CA LEU A 67 27.24 8.89 -17.23
C LEU A 67 26.99 7.98 -16.02
N ASP A 68 28.04 7.60 -15.29
CA ASP A 68 27.91 6.83 -14.05
C ASP A 68 27.20 7.63 -12.95
N THR A 69 27.48 8.94 -12.85
CA THR A 69 26.76 9.82 -11.93
C THR A 69 25.26 9.90 -12.26
N LEU A 70 24.92 10.00 -13.54
CA LEU A 70 23.52 10.03 -13.99
C LEU A 70 22.82 8.68 -13.74
N ARG A 71 23.51 7.55 -13.97
CA ARG A 71 23.00 6.21 -13.63
C ARG A 71 22.71 6.08 -12.14
N GLN A 72 23.60 6.58 -11.29
CA GLN A 72 23.40 6.56 -9.84
C GLN A 72 22.20 7.41 -9.42
N LYS A 73 22.07 8.63 -9.97
CA LYS A 73 20.90 9.50 -9.71
C LYS A 73 19.60 8.86 -10.18
N LEU A 74 19.61 8.17 -11.33
CA LEU A 74 18.43 7.47 -11.83
C LEU A 74 18.04 6.32 -10.89
N ALA A 75 19.00 5.55 -10.40
CA ALA A 75 18.75 4.47 -9.45
C ALA A 75 18.19 5.00 -8.12
N GLU A 76 18.72 6.11 -7.61
CA GLU A 76 18.21 6.75 -6.39
C GLU A 76 16.77 7.25 -6.59
N ALA A 77 16.49 7.94 -7.71
CA ALA A 77 15.15 8.42 -8.03
C ALA A 77 14.13 7.29 -8.21
N GLN A 78 14.55 6.15 -8.79
CA GLN A 78 13.70 4.96 -8.89
C GLN A 78 13.37 4.38 -7.51
N LYS A 79 14.37 4.29 -6.63
CA LYS A 79 14.19 3.81 -5.26
C LYS A 79 13.26 4.72 -4.46
N GLU A 80 13.41 6.04 -4.57
CA GLU A 80 12.50 7.01 -3.94
C GLU A 80 11.07 6.85 -4.47
N ARG A 81 10.90 6.74 -5.79
CA ARG A 81 9.58 6.52 -6.40
C ARG A 81 8.92 5.26 -5.87
N ASP A 82 9.66 4.16 -5.78
CA ASP A 82 9.12 2.88 -5.33
C ASP A 82 8.77 2.93 -3.82
N ALA A 83 9.55 3.65 -3.01
CA ALA A 83 9.21 3.92 -1.61
C ALA A 83 7.93 4.77 -1.48
N PHE A 84 7.78 5.82 -2.31
CA PHE A 84 6.55 6.62 -2.33
C PHE A 84 5.33 5.81 -2.77
N ALA A 85 5.49 4.92 -3.75
CA ALA A 85 4.41 4.04 -4.19
C ALA A 85 3.97 3.09 -3.07
N ALA A 86 4.92 2.46 -2.38
CA ALA A 86 4.63 1.58 -1.25
C ALA A 86 3.94 2.33 -0.09
N GLU A 87 4.40 3.55 0.23
CA GLU A 87 3.77 4.36 1.29
C GLU A 87 2.35 4.81 0.90
N LYS A 88 2.15 5.17 -0.37
CA LYS A 88 0.81 5.50 -0.89
C LYS A 88 -0.14 4.32 -0.74
N ASP A 89 0.28 3.11 -1.11
CA ASP A 89 -0.57 1.92 -1.02
C ASP A 89 -0.92 1.61 0.44
N ARG A 90 0.05 1.74 1.36
CA ARG A 90 -0.19 1.60 2.80
C ARG A 90 -1.19 2.63 3.34
N LEU A 91 -1.09 3.88 2.91
CA LEU A 91 -2.04 4.93 3.30
C LEU A 91 -3.45 4.66 2.77
N ILE A 92 -3.56 4.14 1.55
CA ILE A 92 -4.85 3.75 0.96
C ILE A 92 -5.49 2.62 1.78
N GLU A 93 -4.74 1.57 2.12
CA GLU A 93 -5.23 0.48 2.96
C GLU A 93 -5.68 0.98 4.33
N SER A 94 -4.89 1.86 4.96
CA SER A 94 -5.25 2.47 6.24
C SER A 94 -6.52 3.31 6.15
N ALA A 95 -6.70 4.07 5.07
CA ALA A 95 -7.90 4.88 4.85
C ALA A 95 -9.14 4.01 4.63
N GLN A 96 -9.02 2.92 3.87
CA GLN A 96 -10.10 1.96 3.66
C GLN A 96 -10.50 1.26 4.96
N SER A 97 -9.53 0.83 5.76
CA SER A 97 -9.77 0.24 7.08
C SER A 97 -10.49 1.22 8.01
N LEU A 98 -10.02 2.48 8.06
CA LEU A 98 -10.66 3.51 8.87
C LEU A 98 -12.10 3.78 8.42
N ALA A 99 -12.35 3.86 7.11
CA ALA A 99 -13.70 4.04 6.58
C ALA A 99 -14.64 2.89 6.98
N ALA A 100 -14.15 1.65 6.96
CA ALA A 100 -14.92 0.49 7.41
C ALA A 100 -15.24 0.55 8.92
N HIS A 101 -14.29 1.00 9.74
CA HIS A 101 -14.51 1.22 11.18
C HIS A 101 -15.51 2.34 11.44
N VAL A 102 -15.43 3.45 10.71
CA VAL A 102 -16.41 4.55 10.81
C VAL A 102 -17.80 4.04 10.48
N HIS A 103 -17.97 3.32 9.37
CA HIS A 103 -19.27 2.77 8.98
C HIS A 103 -19.84 1.80 10.03
N THR A 104 -18.98 0.95 10.61
CA THR A 104 -19.37 0.02 11.67
C THR A 104 -19.84 0.77 12.92
N ASN A 105 -19.11 1.82 13.32
CA ASN A 105 -19.46 2.64 14.47
C ASN A 105 -20.75 3.44 14.24
N GLU A 106 -20.96 3.98 13.04
CA GLU A 106 -22.21 4.66 12.67
C GLU A 106 -23.41 3.72 12.79
N LYS A 107 -23.26 2.47 12.33
CA LYS A 107 -24.29 1.45 12.49
C LYS A 107 -24.57 1.13 13.96
N ALA A 108 -23.53 0.93 14.76
CA ALA A 108 -23.66 0.67 16.19
C ALA A 108 -24.35 1.85 16.92
N LEU A 109 -24.02 3.10 16.56
CA LEU A 109 -24.68 4.28 17.10
C LEU A 109 -26.17 4.34 16.73
N ALA A 110 -26.52 3.97 15.50
CA ALA A 110 -27.91 3.89 15.09
C ALA A 110 -28.67 2.82 15.89
N GLU A 111 -28.10 1.64 16.06
CA GLU A 111 -28.67 0.55 16.86
C GLU A 111 -28.88 0.97 18.33
N LEU A 112 -27.86 1.57 18.96
CA LEU A 112 -27.96 2.11 20.33
C LEU A 112 -29.01 3.23 20.44
N GLY A 113 -29.15 4.06 19.39
CA GLY A 113 -30.21 5.06 19.32
C GLY A 113 -31.60 4.44 19.35
N THR A 114 -31.82 3.38 18.56
CA THR A 114 -33.10 2.65 18.56
C THR A 114 -33.37 1.95 19.89
N GLU A 115 -32.36 1.37 20.53
CA GLU A 115 -32.49 0.72 21.83
C GLU A 115 -32.84 1.73 22.93
N ARG A 116 -32.16 2.89 22.94
CA ARG A 116 -32.48 3.99 23.86
C ARG A 116 -33.93 4.44 23.70
N ASP A 117 -34.41 4.63 22.47
CA ASP A 117 -35.76 5.11 22.20
C ASP A 117 -36.81 4.07 22.62
N ALA A 118 -36.52 2.78 22.41
CA ALA A 118 -37.35 1.68 22.87
C ALA A 118 -37.43 1.65 24.41
N LEU A 119 -36.29 1.74 25.11
CA LEU A 119 -36.23 1.77 26.57
C LEU A 119 -36.94 3.00 27.15
N THR A 120 -36.77 4.17 26.52
CA THR A 120 -37.45 5.40 26.91
C THR A 120 -38.97 5.26 26.78
N SER A 121 -39.43 4.64 25.69
CA SER A 121 -40.86 4.36 25.48
C SER A 121 -41.39 3.35 26.50
N GLN A 122 -40.63 2.31 26.82
CA GLN A 122 -40.99 1.33 27.85
C GLN A 122 -41.08 1.97 29.24
N LEU A 123 -40.13 2.85 29.57
CA LEU A 123 -40.11 3.58 30.84
C LEU A 123 -41.33 4.51 30.95
N ALA A 124 -41.62 5.28 29.90
CA ALA A 124 -42.81 6.14 29.86
C ALA A 124 -44.10 5.33 30.01
N ALA A 125 -44.20 4.18 29.31
CA ALA A 125 -45.34 3.28 29.44
C ALA A 125 -45.46 2.69 30.85
N ALA A 126 -44.36 2.36 31.51
CA ALA A 126 -44.36 1.85 32.89
C ALA A 126 -44.77 2.93 33.90
N GLN A 127 -44.30 4.17 33.72
CA GLN A 127 -44.66 5.31 34.57
C GLN A 127 -46.12 5.75 34.37
N ALA A 128 -46.66 5.61 33.16
CA ALA A 128 -48.05 5.92 32.86
C ALA A 128 -49.03 4.83 33.36
N ARG A 129 -48.54 3.69 33.87
CA ARG A 129 -49.42 2.68 34.46
C ARG A 129 -50.05 3.27 35.71
N PRO A 130 -51.39 3.21 35.85
CA PRO A 130 -52.04 3.65 37.08
C PRO A 130 -51.50 2.80 38.23
N MET A 131 -50.93 3.45 39.24
CA MET A 131 -50.58 2.76 40.48
C MET A 131 -51.87 2.22 41.08
N LEU A 132 -51.87 0.93 41.39
CA LEU A 132 -52.93 0.33 42.18
C LEU A 132 -52.97 1.07 43.53
N PRO A 133 -54.14 1.52 43.99
CA PRO A 133 -54.25 2.11 45.33
C PRO A 133 -53.74 1.11 46.38
N GLU A 134 -53.18 1.61 47.48
CA GLU A 134 -52.49 0.77 48.49
C GLU A 134 -53.38 -0.35 49.05
N ASP A 135 -54.70 -0.15 49.04
CA ASP A 135 -55.70 -1.11 49.50
C ASP A 135 -56.24 -2.04 48.40
N ALA A 136 -55.77 -1.93 47.16
CA ALA A 136 -56.26 -2.74 46.03
C ALA A 136 -56.10 -4.25 46.28
N LEU A 137 -55.01 -4.67 46.92
CA LEU A 137 -54.80 -6.07 47.30
C LEU A 137 -55.81 -6.54 48.36
N ALA A 138 -56.07 -5.71 49.37
CA ALA A 138 -57.05 -6.00 50.41
C ALA A 138 -58.47 -6.09 49.82
N ARG A 139 -58.84 -5.16 48.94
CA ARG A 139 -60.13 -5.18 48.21
C ARG A 139 -60.28 -6.44 47.36
N LEU A 140 -59.22 -6.88 46.67
CA LEU A 140 -59.22 -8.12 45.88
C LEU A 140 -59.41 -9.36 46.75
N ILE A 141 -58.74 -9.41 47.90
CA ILE A 141 -58.89 -10.50 48.88
C ILE A 141 -60.31 -10.54 49.44
N ASP A 142 -60.87 -9.37 49.79
CA ASP A 142 -62.24 -9.27 50.30
C ASP A 142 -63.27 -9.70 49.25
N VAL A 143 -63.16 -9.24 48.00
CA VAL A 143 -64.05 -9.66 46.91
C VAL A 143 -63.96 -11.16 46.65
N LYS A 144 -62.76 -11.74 46.69
CA LYS A 144 -62.58 -13.20 46.61
C LYS A 144 -63.27 -13.91 47.76
N GLY A 145 -63.09 -13.43 49.00
CA GLY A 145 -63.74 -13.98 50.18
C GLY A 145 -65.27 -13.85 50.13
N VAL A 146 -65.81 -12.80 49.53
CA VAL A 146 -67.25 -12.65 49.27
C VAL A 146 -67.74 -13.70 48.28
N GLY A 147 -66.99 -13.93 47.18
CA GLY A 147 -67.31 -14.99 46.22
C GLY A 147 -67.33 -16.38 46.86
N GLU A 148 -66.35 -16.69 47.71
CA GLU A 148 -66.28 -17.95 48.47
C GLU A 148 -67.44 -18.08 49.48
N LYS A 149 -67.85 -16.99 50.13
CA LYS A 149 -68.97 -16.98 51.09
C LYS A 149 -70.35 -17.08 50.43
N LEU A 150 -70.51 -16.50 49.25
CA LEU A 150 -71.78 -16.50 48.52
C LEU A 150 -71.97 -17.76 47.67
N ALA A 151 -70.90 -18.46 47.32
CA ALA A 151 -70.97 -19.68 46.50
C ALA A 151 -71.94 -20.75 47.06
N PRO A 152 -71.96 -21.07 48.38
CA PRO A 152 -72.92 -22.03 48.94
C PRO A 152 -74.36 -21.52 48.86
N VAL A 153 -74.60 -20.24 49.15
CA VAL A 153 -75.95 -19.65 49.13
C VAL A 153 -76.53 -19.61 47.71
N ILE A 154 -75.68 -19.30 46.72
CA ILE A 154 -76.05 -19.34 45.30
C ILE A 154 -76.34 -20.77 44.87
N LEU A 155 -75.50 -21.73 45.29
CA LEU A 155 -75.70 -23.15 44.99
C LEU A 155 -77.02 -23.66 45.62
N ASP A 156 -77.28 -23.32 46.87
CA ASP A 156 -78.53 -23.66 47.58
C ASP A 156 -79.75 -23.02 46.89
N ALA A 157 -79.66 -21.75 46.48
CA ALA A 157 -80.74 -21.09 45.75
C ALA A 157 -81.00 -21.68 44.35
N LEU A 158 -79.95 -22.11 43.65
CA LEU A 158 -80.05 -22.76 42.33
C LEU A 158 -80.54 -24.20 42.41
N THR A 159 -80.28 -24.88 43.53
CA THR A 159 -80.71 -26.27 43.78
C THR A 159 -82.04 -26.35 44.53
N ALA A 160 -82.57 -25.23 45.01
CA ALA A 160 -83.88 -25.16 45.65
C ALA A 160 -84.99 -25.50 44.63
N PRO A 161 -86.03 -26.27 45.05
CA PRO A 161 -87.16 -26.57 44.18
C PRO A 161 -87.88 -25.27 43.81
N ALA A 162 -88.19 -25.10 42.52
CA ALA A 162 -88.95 -23.96 42.02
C ALA A 162 -90.22 -23.79 42.87
N LYS A 163 -90.42 -22.60 43.43
CA LYS A 163 -91.68 -22.27 44.11
C LYS A 163 -92.79 -22.41 43.06
N ALA A 164 -93.64 -23.40 43.25
CA ALA A 164 -94.88 -23.52 42.51
C ALA A 164 -95.79 -22.37 42.95
N ASP A 165 -95.93 -21.38 42.07
CA ASP A 165 -97.11 -20.51 42.06
C ASP A 165 -98.31 -21.27 41.47
#